data_AF-A0A496P935-F1
#
_entry.id   AF-A0A496P935-F1
#
_cell.length_a   1.000
_cell.length_b   1.000
_cell.length_c   1.000
_cell.angle_alpha   90.00
_cell.angle_beta   90.00
_cell.angle_gamma   90.00
#
_symmetry.space_group_name_H-M   'P 1'
#
loop_
_entity.id
_entity.type
_entity.pdbx_description
1 polymer ?
#
loop_
_entity_poly.entity_id
_entity_poly.type
_entity_poly.pdbx_seq_one_letter_code
_entity_poly.pdbx_strand_id
1 'polypeptide(L)'
;MEIICFGDSITRGYDVPYGQGWVEICDASIEGVHFTNYGEDGCSVQGMIYNIEKWLPTAVADSTRHIFLMCGTNDILQGRDSAYVFKTLV
;
A
#
# COMPACT_ATOMS: atom_id res chain seq x y z
N MET A 1 -6.70 13.68 9.40
CA MET A 1 -7.23 12.62 8.50
C MET A 1 -6.16 11.55 8.38
N GLU A 2 -6.51 10.27 8.37
CA GLU A 2 -5.56 9.17 8.22
C GLU A 2 -5.64 8.56 6.81
N ILE A 3 -4.49 8.30 6.19
CA ILE A 3 -4.36 7.54 4.94
C ILE A 3 -3.48 6.32 5.20
N ILE A 4 -4.03 5.12 5.02
CA ILE A 4 -3.27 3.87 5.13
C ILE A 4 -2.88 3.41 3.73
N CYS A 5 -1.58 3.28 3.48
CA CYS A 5 -1.04 2.88 2.17
C CYS A 5 -0.60 1.43 2.21
N PHE A 6 -1.23 0.56 1.41
CA PHE A 6 -0.77 -0.82 1.19
C PHE A 6 -0.23 -0.96 -0.24
N GLY A 7 0.79 -1.79 -0.40
CA GLY A 7 1.33 -2.07 -1.72
C GLY A 7 2.65 -2.82 -1.70
N ASP A 8 3.34 -2.78 -2.84
CA ASP A 8 4.66 -3.37 -3.00
C ASP A 8 5.82 -2.39 -2.70
N SER A 9 7.03 -2.72 -3.13
CA SER A 9 8.23 -1.90 -2.99
C SER A 9 8.10 -0.48 -3.54
N ILE A 10 7.24 -0.25 -4.54
CA ILE A 10 7.03 1.08 -5.15
C ILE A 10 6.22 1.96 -4.19
N THR A 11 5.29 1.38 -3.44
CA THR A 11 4.60 2.08 -2.33
C THR A 11 5.55 2.29 -1.14
N ARG A 12 6.39 1.30 -0.84
CA ARG A 12 7.36 1.36 0.27
C ARG A 12 8.50 2.37 0.06
N GLY A 13 8.81 2.70 -1.19
CA GLY A 13 9.89 3.63 -1.54
C GLY A 13 11.28 3.00 -1.66
N TYR A 14 11.37 1.72 -2.04
CA TYR A 14 12.66 1.11 -2.34
C TYR A 14 13.30 1.75 -3.59
N ASP A 15 14.58 2.10 -3.64
CA ASP A 15 15.65 1.97 -2.62
C ASP A 15 16.24 3.34 -2.26
N VAL A 16 15.37 4.29 -1.90
CA VAL A 16 15.78 5.63 -1.49
C VAL A 16 15.80 5.74 0.04
N PRO A 17 16.56 6.69 0.60
CA PRO A 17 16.50 6.97 2.04
C PRO A 17 15.06 7.24 2.50
N TYR A 18 14.75 6.83 3.72
CA TYR A 18 13.46 7.16 4.34
C TYR A 18 13.19 8.67 4.29
N GLY A 19 11.95 9.05 3.96
CA GLY A 19 11.58 10.44 3.69
C GLY A 19 11.64 10.84 2.21
N GLN A 20 12.22 10.01 1.33
CA GLN A 20 12.28 10.28 -0.12
C GLN A 20 11.34 9.40 -0.95
N GLY A 21 10.68 8.42 -0.33
CA GLY A 21 9.54 7.71 -0.92
C GLY A 21 8.36 8.66 -1.10
N TRP A 22 7.51 8.42 -2.11
CA TRP A 22 6.41 9.33 -2.41
C TRP A 22 5.39 9.42 -1.27
N VAL A 23 5.18 8.33 -0.50
CA VAL A 23 4.29 8.33 0.67
C VAL A 23 4.81 9.30 1.73
N GLU A 24 6.09 9.21 2.08
CA GLU A 24 6.70 10.07 3.09
C GLU A 24 6.82 11.52 2.62
N ILE A 25 7.04 11.76 1.32
CA ILE A 25 7.00 13.12 0.74
C ILE A 25 5.59 13.71 0.88
N CYS A 26 4.54 12.93 0.61
CA CYS A 26 3.15 13.37 0.78
C CYS A 26 2.83 13.68 2.24
N ASP A 27 3.25 12.82 3.18
CA ASP A 27 3.07 13.03 4.62
C ASP A 27 3.72 14.35 5.09
N ALA A 28 4.94 14.63 4.62
CA ALA A 28 5.64 15.87 4.94
C ALA A 28 5.02 17.12 4.29
N SER A 29 4.24 16.97 3.22
CA SER A 29 3.75 18.08 2.39
C SER A 29 2.29 18.47 2.67
N ILE A 30 1.49 17.58 3.26
CA ILE A 30 0.03 17.78 3.42
C ILE A 30 -0.31 17.91 4.91
N GLU A 31 -0.43 19.15 5.38
CA GLU A 31 -0.76 19.42 6.77
C GLU A 31 -2.16 18.86 7.15
N GLY A 32 -2.25 18.25 8.33
CA GLY A 32 -3.50 17.66 8.86
C GLY A 32 -3.88 16.30 8.26
N VAL A 33 -3.08 15.75 7.36
CA VAL A 33 -3.20 14.38 6.83
C VAL A 33 -1.98 13.58 7.27
N HIS A 34 -2.21 12.39 7.82
CA HIS A 34 -1.14 11.49 8.25
C HIS A 34 -1.17 10.21 7.43
N PHE A 35 -0.02 9.81 6.90
CA PHE A 35 0.14 8.61 6.10
C PHE A 35 0.84 7.52 6.92
N THR A 36 0.29 6.31 6.87
CA THR A 36 0.97 5.11 7.39
C THR A 36 1.30 4.17 6.24
N ASN A 37 2.59 3.92 6.02
CA ASN A 37 3.08 3.09 4.92
C ASN A 37 3.22 1.62 5.34
N TYR A 38 2.32 0.77 4.85
CA TYR A 38 2.38 -0.70 4.91
C TYR A 38 2.85 -1.31 3.58
N GLY A 39 3.53 -0.54 2.72
CA GLY A 39 4.20 -1.08 1.55
C GLY A 39 5.24 -2.13 1.94
N GLU A 40 5.27 -3.26 1.23
CA GLU A 40 6.18 -4.38 1.50
C GLU A 40 6.92 -4.78 0.22
N ASP A 41 8.25 -4.84 0.28
CA ASP A 41 9.05 -5.23 -0.89
C ASP A 41 8.69 -6.63 -1.39
N GLY A 42 8.55 -6.78 -2.71
CA GLY A 42 8.21 -8.06 -3.33
C GLY A 42 6.77 -8.52 -3.10
N CYS A 43 5.91 -7.71 -2.47
CA CYS A 43 4.52 -8.07 -2.18
C CYS A 43 3.73 -8.32 -3.48
N SER A 44 2.98 -9.42 -3.51
CA SER A 44 1.97 -9.71 -4.55
C SER A 44 0.61 -9.13 -4.16
N VAL A 45 -0.36 -9.13 -5.07
CA VAL A 45 -1.73 -8.68 -4.73
C VAL A 45 -2.31 -9.52 -3.58
N GLN A 46 -2.12 -10.84 -3.60
CA GLN A 46 -2.60 -11.71 -2.53
C GLN A 46 -1.87 -11.46 -1.21
N GLY A 47 -0.55 -11.18 -1.25
CA GLY A 47 0.21 -10.79 -0.06
C GLY A 47 -0.33 -9.50 0.56
N MET A 48 -0.67 -8.51 -0.28
CA MET A 48 -1.26 -7.25 0.16
C MET A 48 -2.61 -7.48 0.86
N ILE A 49 -3.46 -8.38 0.35
CA ILE A 49 -4.72 -8.75 1.00
C ILE A 49 -4.47 -9.31 2.40
N TYR A 50 -3.49 -10.19 2.58
CA TYR A 50 -3.15 -10.72 3.90
C TYR A 50 -2.67 -9.63 4.87
N ASN A 51 -1.94 -8.63 4.37
CA ASN A 51 -1.53 -7.48 5.19
C ASN A 51 -2.74 -6.63 5.62
N ILE A 52 -3.71 -6.43 4.74
CA ILE A 52 -4.98 -5.75 5.07
C ILE A 52 -5.75 -6.55 6.13
N GLU A 53 -5.92 -7.86 5.93
CA GLU A 53 -6.60 -8.75 6.88
C GLU A 53 -5.93 -8.77 8.25
N LYS A 54 -4.60 -8.66 8.30
CA LYS A 54 -3.84 -8.56 9.55
C LYS A 54 -4.02 -7.21 10.24
N TRP A 55 -4.14 -6.12 9.49
CA TRP A 55 -4.34 -4.78 10.02
C TRP A 55 -5.77 -4.55 10.52
N LEU A 56 -6.79 -5.07 9.81
CA LEU A 56 -8.21 -4.84 10.08
C LEU A 56 -8.65 -5.05 11.55
N PRO A 57 -8.24 -6.10 12.27
CA PRO A 57 -8.61 -6.30 13.68
C PRO A 57 -8.09 -5.22 14.63
N THR A 58 -7.05 -4.49 14.25
CA THR A 58 -6.45 -3.41 15.03
C THR A 58 -7.01 -2.04 14.65
N ALA A 59 -7.73 -1.95 13.53
CA ALA A 59 -8.25 -0.70 13.01
C ALA A 59 -9.45 -0.22 13.84
N VAL A 60 -9.33 1.00 14.39
CA VAL A 60 -10.46 1.69 15.04
C VAL A 60 -11.35 2.31 13.96
N ALA A 61 -12.67 2.33 14.17
CA ALA A 61 -13.61 2.97 13.25
C ALA A 61 -13.28 4.47 13.07
N ASP A 62 -13.09 4.89 11.82
CA ASP A 62 -12.79 6.26 11.44
C ASP A 62 -13.49 6.56 10.11
N SER A 63 -14.45 7.48 10.13
CA SER A 63 -15.22 7.88 8.94
C SER A 63 -14.46 8.79 7.98
N THR A 64 -13.28 9.26 8.37
CA THR A 64 -12.40 10.12 7.57
C THR A 64 -11.21 9.37 7.00
N ARG A 65 -10.97 8.12 7.42
CA ARG A 65 -9.86 7.29 6.94
C ARG A 65 -10.03 6.98 5.46
N HIS A 66 -8.95 7.19 4.71
CA HIS A 66 -8.81 6.69 3.35
C HIS A 66 -7.81 5.53 3.33
N ILE A 67 -8.00 4.61 2.39
CA ILE A 67 -7.10 3.48 2.17
C ILE A 67 -6.60 3.55 0.72
N PHE A 68 -5.28 3.63 0.56
CA PHE A 68 -4.61 3.60 -0.73
C PHE A 68 -4.09 2.18 -1.00
N LEU A 69 -4.37 1.65 -2.19
CA LEU A 69 -3.97 0.32 -2.63
C LEU A 69 -3.25 0.41 -3.97
N MET A 70 -2.02 -0.10 -4.04
CA MET A 70 -1.28 -0.24 -5.30
C MET A 70 -0.37 -1.46 -5.26
N CYS A 71 -0.70 -2.50 -6.03
CA CYS A 71 0.07 -3.73 -6.11
C CYS A 71 -0.16 -4.44 -7.46
N GLY A 72 0.62 -5.48 -7.74
CA GLY A 72 0.49 -6.31 -8.94
C GLY A 72 1.74 -6.38 -9.81
N THR A 73 2.74 -5.52 -9.57
CA THR A 73 4.02 -5.54 -10.30
C THR A 73 4.66 -6.93 -10.19
N ASN A 74 4.73 -7.48 -8.98
CA ASN A 74 5.38 -8.77 -8.72
C ASN A 74 4.59 -9.94 -9.33
N ASP A 75 3.27 -9.90 -9.33
CA ASP A 75 2.44 -10.90 -10.03
C ASP A 75 2.70 -10.89 -11.54
N ILE A 76 2.76 -9.71 -12.16
CA ILE A 76 3.05 -9.57 -13.59
C ILE A 76 4.45 -10.09 -13.92
N LEU A 77 5.46 -9.74 -13.10
CA LEU A 77 6.83 -10.25 -13.27
C LEU A 77 6.93 -11.78 -13.09
N GLN A 78 6.02 -12.38 -12.30
CA GLN A 78 5.88 -13.83 -12.15
C GLN A 78 5.03 -14.48 -13.26
N GLY A 79 4.65 -13.72 -14.30
CA GLY A 79 3.94 -14.23 -15.47
C GLY A 79 2.43 -14.39 -15.29
N ARG A 80 1.83 -13.75 -14.29
CA ARG A 80 0.36 -13.73 -14.13
C ARG A 80 -0.27 -12.79 -15.15
N ASP A 81 -1.45 -13.16 -15.64
CA ASP A 81 -2.19 -12.33 -16.60
C ASP A 81 -2.93 -11.17 -15.91
N SER A 82 -3.37 -10.19 -16.71
CA SER A 82 -4.08 -9.01 -16.22
C SER A 82 -5.43 -9.34 -15.59
N ALA A 83 -6.10 -10.40 -16.03
CA ALA A 83 -7.38 -10.82 -15.48
C ALA A 83 -7.23 -11.36 -14.05
N TYR A 84 -6.16 -12.11 -13.79
CA TYR A 84 -5.81 -12.57 -12.45
C TYR A 84 -5.49 -11.39 -11.52
N VAL A 85 -4.62 -10.48 -11.94
CA VAL A 85 -4.21 -9.32 -11.13
C VAL A 85 -5.42 -8.45 -10.81
N PHE A 86 -6.23 -8.11 -11.81
CA PHE A 86 -7.41 -7.27 -11.64
C PHE A 86 -8.45 -7.89 -10.70
N LYS A 87 -8.81 -9.17 -10.90
CA LYS A 87 -9.83 -9.87 -10.07
C LYS A 87 -9.38 -10.14 -8.64
N THR A 88 -8.07 -10.14 -8.40
CA THR A 88 -7.54 -10.31 -7.04
C THR A 88 -7.55 -8.96 -6.33
N LEU A 89 -7.33 -7.85 -7.05
CA LEU A 89 -7.29 -6.50 -6.47
C LEU A 89 -8.68 -5.89 -6.23
N VAL A 90 -9.68 -6.21 -7.07
CA VAL A 90 -11.02 -5.58 -7.12
C VAL A 90 -12.13 -6.58 -6.90
#